data_AF-A0A960D2K3-F1
#
_entry.id   AF-A0A960D2K3-F1
#
_cell.length_a   1.000
_cell.length_b   1.000
_cell.length_c   1.000
_cell.angle_alpha   90.00
_cell.angle_beta   90.00
_cell.angle_gamma   90.00
#
_symmetry.space_group_name_H-M   'P 1'
#
loop_
_entity.id
_entity.type
_entity.pdbx_description
1 polymer ?
#
loop_
_entity_poly.entity_id
_entity_poly.type
_entity_poly.pdbx_seq_one_letter_code
_entity_poly.pdbx_strand_id
1 'polypeptide(L)'
;MGSGRQSLGVTLLAVATLGAAAAAAPVAHAAPQPWNGRYQMVTYASQKAGTSPATRQSEADFGAVFTLSTACSVTTCVATVIDGPKPTNPTIPQPTRYTWNGSEWATTYDWLWDCFLGDGNQKQWSKATSWAFYAPQADGTLRGTWHTDISDGPCRGSVVMPVAAA
;
A
#
# COMPACT_ATOMS: atom_id res chain seq x y z
N MET A 1 -75.32 51.06 24.67
CA MET A 1 -74.34 50.95 25.77
C MET A 1 -74.24 49.49 26.17
N GLY A 2 -73.01 48.98 26.32
CA GLY A 2 -72.67 47.57 26.65
C GLY A 2 -72.18 46.80 25.41
N SER A 3 -70.89 46.81 25.06
CA SER A 3 -69.78 46.01 25.65
C SER A 3 -70.06 44.51 25.52
N GLY A 4 -69.26 43.64 24.92
CA GLY A 4 -67.85 43.64 24.55
C GLY A 4 -67.45 42.16 24.38
N ARG A 5 -66.42 41.92 23.57
CA ARG A 5 -65.78 40.63 23.19
C ARG A 5 -65.60 39.65 24.39
N GLN A 6 -65.52 38.34 24.22
CA GLN A 6 -64.30 37.65 23.77
C GLN A 6 -64.53 36.16 23.46
N SER A 7 -64.01 35.75 22.30
CA SER A 7 -63.76 34.37 21.89
C SER A 7 -62.61 33.77 22.69
N LEU A 8 -62.74 32.53 23.15
CA LEU A 8 -61.61 31.73 23.65
C LEU A 8 -61.56 30.43 22.86
N GLY A 9 -60.66 30.40 21.88
CA GLY A 9 -60.25 29.20 21.19
C GLY A 9 -59.34 28.37 22.09
N VAL A 10 -59.49 27.04 22.00
CA VAL A 10 -58.52 26.09 22.55
C VAL A 10 -57.87 25.41 21.34
N THR A 11 -56.70 25.90 20.95
CA THR A 11 -55.87 25.26 19.94
C THR A 11 -55.00 24.22 20.64
N LEU A 12 -55.27 22.93 20.43
CA LEU A 12 -54.36 21.85 20.83
C LEU A 12 -53.10 21.91 19.97
N LEU A 13 -51.95 22.23 20.57
CA LEU A 13 -50.64 21.98 19.96
C LEU A 13 -50.28 20.50 20.14
N ALA A 14 -50.33 19.72 19.06
CA ALA A 14 -49.69 18.41 18.99
C ALA A 14 -48.21 18.62 18.64
N VAL A 15 -47.31 18.34 19.58
CA VAL A 15 -45.86 18.33 19.34
C VAL A 15 -45.49 16.95 18.78
N ALA A 16 -45.28 16.86 17.47
CA ALA A 16 -44.73 15.68 16.82
C ALA A 16 -43.20 15.70 16.93
N THR A 17 -42.65 14.85 17.79
CA THR A 17 -41.21 14.60 17.86
C THR A 17 -40.78 13.75 16.66
N LEU A 18 -40.19 14.37 15.63
CA LEU A 18 -39.48 13.63 14.58
C LEU A 18 -38.13 13.16 15.12
N GLY A 19 -38.01 11.87 15.44
CA GLY A 19 -36.74 11.22 15.69
C GLY A 19 -35.94 11.11 14.40
N ALA A 20 -34.88 11.90 14.28
CA ALA A 20 -33.92 11.78 13.19
C ALA A 20 -33.05 10.52 13.41
N ALA A 21 -33.40 9.43 12.74
CA ALA A 21 -32.49 8.29 12.59
C ALA A 21 -31.35 8.72 11.65
N ALA A 22 -30.21 9.10 12.23
CA ALA A 22 -28.99 9.34 11.46
C ALA A 22 -28.49 7.98 10.92
N ALA A 23 -28.92 7.62 9.71
CA ALA A 23 -28.33 6.53 8.97
C ALA A 23 -26.86 6.90 8.70
N ALA A 24 -25.92 6.15 9.27
CA ALA A 24 -24.52 6.25 8.92
C ALA A 24 -24.39 5.86 7.44
N ALA A 25 -24.32 6.86 6.56
CA ALA A 25 -24.05 6.63 5.15
C ALA A 25 -22.67 5.95 5.03
N PRO A 26 -22.51 4.94 4.16
CA PRO A 26 -21.21 4.34 3.94
C PRO A 26 -20.23 5.42 3.48
N VAL A 27 -19.08 5.49 4.16
CA VAL A 27 -18.01 6.40 3.77
C VAL A 27 -17.49 5.92 2.42
N ALA A 28 -17.89 6.59 1.34
CA ALA A 28 -17.37 6.34 0.01
C ALA A 28 -15.88 6.67 0.02
N HIS A 29 -15.04 5.66 0.12
CA HIS A 29 -13.60 5.82 -0.12
C HIS A 29 -13.44 6.14 -1.61
N ALA A 30 -12.84 7.29 -1.91
CA ALA A 30 -12.48 7.60 -3.29
C ALA A 30 -11.62 6.45 -3.85
N ALA A 31 -11.97 5.96 -5.05
CA ALA A 31 -11.17 4.95 -5.71
C ALA A 31 -9.71 5.45 -5.83
N PRO A 32 -8.70 4.58 -5.67
CA PRO A 32 -7.32 4.99 -5.80
C PRO A 32 -7.04 5.57 -7.17
N GLN A 33 -6.03 6.43 -7.25
CA GLN A 33 -5.42 6.76 -8.53
C GLN A 33 -4.85 5.45 -9.12
N PRO A 34 -5.36 4.96 -10.27
CA PRO A 34 -4.95 3.68 -10.81
C PRO A 34 -3.48 3.67 -11.20
N TRP A 35 -2.73 2.64 -10.78
CA TRP A 35 -1.35 2.48 -11.18
C TRP A 35 -1.29 1.76 -12.53
N ASN A 36 -1.29 2.57 -13.61
CA ASN A 36 -1.42 2.12 -14.99
C ASN A 36 -0.31 2.68 -15.87
N GLY A 37 0.24 1.86 -16.75
CA GLY A 37 1.24 2.28 -17.72
C GLY A 37 2.66 1.91 -17.30
N ARG A 38 3.63 2.57 -17.92
CA ARG A 38 5.04 2.19 -17.86
C ARG A 38 5.77 3.07 -16.85
N TYR A 39 6.41 2.44 -15.86
CA TYR A 39 7.11 3.11 -14.76
C TYR A 39 8.53 2.57 -14.62
N GLN A 40 9.51 3.47 -14.43
CA GLN A 40 10.81 3.12 -13.89
C GLN A 40 10.66 2.91 -12.39
N MET A 41 10.75 1.66 -11.95
CA MET A 41 10.70 1.30 -10.54
C MET A 41 12.13 1.17 -10.00
N VAL A 42 12.42 1.87 -8.90
CA VAL A 42 13.74 1.90 -8.27
C VAL A 42 13.63 1.49 -6.81
N THR A 43 14.58 0.66 -6.37
CA THR A 43 14.85 0.36 -4.97
C THR A 43 16.17 1.01 -4.59
N TYR A 44 16.14 1.84 -3.54
CA TYR A 44 17.30 2.59 -3.08
C TYR A 44 18.10 1.76 -2.07
N ALA A 45 18.80 0.73 -2.57
CA ALA A 45 19.58 -0.18 -1.73
C ALA A 45 20.79 0.48 -1.06
N SER A 46 21.28 1.58 -1.64
CA SER A 46 22.30 2.42 -1.00
C SER A 46 21.83 3.06 0.31
N GLN A 47 20.51 3.13 0.53
CA GLN A 47 19.86 3.75 1.69
C GLN A 47 19.24 2.71 2.63
N LYS A 48 19.63 1.43 2.49
CA LYS A 48 19.05 0.36 3.30
C LYS A 48 19.35 0.53 4.79
N ALA A 49 18.36 0.22 5.61
CA ALA A 49 18.43 0.25 7.06
C ALA A 49 17.82 -1.02 7.66
N GLY A 50 17.92 -1.20 8.98
CA GLY A 50 17.33 -2.33 9.70
C GLY A 50 18.33 -3.05 10.60
N THR A 51 17.97 -4.26 11.02
CA THR A 51 18.75 -5.04 12.00
C THR A 51 19.62 -6.12 11.37
N SER A 52 19.36 -6.51 10.12
CA SER A 52 20.14 -7.53 9.42
C SER A 52 21.58 -7.05 9.17
N PRO A 53 22.58 -7.94 9.28
CA PRO A 53 23.94 -7.65 8.82
C PRO A 53 24.03 -7.20 7.36
N ALA A 54 23.06 -7.60 6.51
CA ALA A 54 22.99 -7.21 5.10
C ALA A 54 22.87 -5.68 4.92
N THR A 55 22.35 -4.96 5.92
CA THR A 55 22.18 -3.51 5.87
C THR A 55 23.50 -2.74 5.91
N ARG A 56 24.58 -3.37 6.39
CA ARG A 56 25.92 -2.77 6.48
C ARG A 56 26.74 -2.96 5.20
N GLN A 57 26.26 -3.79 4.27
CA GLN A 57 26.95 -4.05 3.03
C GLN A 57 26.69 -2.93 2.03
N SER A 58 27.72 -2.45 1.34
CA SER A 58 27.52 -1.51 0.24
C SER A 58 26.75 -2.18 -0.89
N GLU A 59 25.73 -1.53 -1.42
CA GLU A 59 24.91 -2.03 -2.52
C GLU A 59 24.41 -0.83 -3.34
N ALA A 60 24.52 -0.94 -4.67
CA ALA A 60 24.03 0.10 -5.56
C ALA A 60 22.50 0.06 -5.65
N ASP A 61 21.89 1.21 -5.88
CA ASP A 61 20.47 1.26 -6.22
C ASP A 61 20.21 0.48 -7.50
N PHE A 62 19.07 -0.21 -7.54
CA PHE A 62 18.69 -1.01 -8.69
C PHE A 62 17.26 -0.71 -9.09
N GLY A 63 16.99 -0.87 -10.38
CA GLY A 63 15.66 -0.59 -10.90
C GLY A 63 15.49 -1.12 -12.31
N ALA A 64 14.25 -1.15 -12.74
CA ALA A 64 13.85 -1.58 -14.06
C ALA A 64 12.54 -0.91 -14.46
N VAL A 65 12.26 -0.94 -15.76
CA VAL A 65 10.99 -0.46 -16.28
C VAL A 65 9.98 -1.60 -16.32
N PHE A 66 8.80 -1.36 -15.75
CA PHE A 66 7.67 -2.28 -15.74
C PHE A 66 6.42 -1.61 -16.30
N THR A 67 5.52 -2.41 -16.86
CA THR A 67 4.18 -1.96 -17.24
C THR A 67 3.16 -2.53 -16.25
N LEU A 68 2.32 -1.67 -15.68
CA LEU A 68 1.28 -2.03 -14.74
C LEU A 68 -0.11 -1.84 -15.34
N SER A 69 -1.03 -2.70 -14.91
CA SER A 69 -2.46 -2.57 -15.18
C SER A 69 -3.27 -2.81 -13.92
N THR A 70 -4.17 -1.88 -13.63
CA THR A 70 -5.05 -1.87 -12.47
C THR A 70 -6.44 -2.33 -12.88
N ALA A 71 -6.98 -3.30 -12.12
CA ALA A 71 -8.37 -3.70 -12.18
C ALA A 71 -9.03 -3.48 -10.83
N CYS A 72 -10.22 -2.87 -10.82
CA CYS A 72 -11.01 -2.62 -9.62
C CYS A 72 -12.34 -3.38 -9.67
N SER A 73 -12.67 -4.01 -8.54
CA SER A 73 -14.00 -4.46 -8.19
C SER A 73 -14.67 -3.45 -7.26
N VAL A 74 -15.89 -3.76 -6.78
CA VAL A 74 -16.62 -2.88 -5.84
C VAL A 74 -15.83 -2.64 -4.54
N THR A 75 -15.03 -3.60 -4.09
CA THR A 75 -14.35 -3.53 -2.78
C THR A 75 -12.83 -3.48 -2.86
N THR A 76 -12.24 -3.86 -4.01
CA THR A 76 -10.80 -4.10 -4.10
C THR A 76 -10.26 -3.62 -5.44
N CYS A 77 -9.14 -2.90 -5.41
CA CYS A 77 -8.33 -2.58 -6.58
C CYS A 77 -6.99 -3.31 -6.52
N VAL A 78 -6.58 -3.90 -7.64
CA VAL A 78 -5.31 -4.61 -7.77
C VAL A 78 -4.55 -4.10 -9.00
N ALA A 79 -3.35 -3.57 -8.78
CA ALA A 79 -2.38 -3.27 -9.83
C ALA A 79 -1.49 -4.50 -10.06
N THR A 80 -1.40 -4.96 -11.29
CA THR A 80 -0.60 -6.14 -11.68
C THR A 80 0.50 -5.71 -12.63
N VAL A 81 1.74 -6.17 -12.38
CA VAL A 81 2.84 -6.06 -13.35
C VAL A 81 2.56 -7.02 -14.51
N ILE A 82 2.36 -6.46 -15.71
CA ILE A 82 1.99 -7.21 -16.92
C ILE A 82 3.13 -7.32 -17.95
N ASP A 83 4.16 -6.49 -17.82
CA ASP A 83 5.37 -6.52 -18.65
C ASP A 83 6.58 -5.96 -17.89
N GLY A 84 7.79 -6.37 -18.29
CA GLY A 84 9.07 -6.01 -17.67
C GLY A 84 10.01 -7.21 -17.45
N PRO A 85 11.23 -6.98 -16.94
CA PRO A 85 12.19 -8.06 -16.73
C PRO A 85 11.73 -9.00 -15.61
N LYS A 86 12.09 -10.28 -15.73
CA LYS A 86 11.86 -11.26 -14.66
C LYS A 86 12.93 -11.11 -13.57
N PRO A 87 12.58 -11.31 -12.29
CA PRO A 87 13.57 -11.37 -11.21
C PRO A 87 14.64 -12.41 -11.48
N THR A 88 15.88 -12.07 -11.17
CA THR A 88 17.00 -13.02 -11.21
C THR A 88 16.89 -14.10 -10.14
N ASN A 89 16.18 -13.81 -9.05
CA ASN A 89 15.83 -14.77 -8.03
C ASN A 89 14.49 -15.47 -8.37
N PRO A 90 14.51 -16.76 -8.76
CA PRO A 90 13.31 -17.46 -9.20
C PRO A 90 12.32 -17.77 -8.07
N THR A 91 12.67 -17.50 -6.81
CA THR A 91 11.78 -17.70 -5.66
C THR A 91 10.82 -16.54 -5.45
N ILE A 92 11.03 -15.40 -6.12
CA ILE A 92 10.12 -14.26 -6.08
C ILE A 92 8.86 -14.58 -6.90
N PRO A 93 7.65 -14.54 -6.30
CA PRO A 93 6.43 -14.87 -7.01
C PRO A 93 6.12 -13.94 -8.18
N GLN A 94 5.55 -14.50 -9.25
CA GLN A 94 5.09 -13.75 -10.43
C GLN A 94 3.64 -14.08 -10.80
N PRO A 95 2.89 -13.13 -11.41
CA PRO A 95 3.23 -11.71 -11.54
C PRO A 95 3.12 -11.00 -10.18
N THR A 96 3.88 -9.93 -9.99
CA THR A 96 3.75 -9.07 -8.81
C THR A 96 2.40 -8.36 -8.85
N ARG A 97 1.68 -8.41 -7.73
CA ARG A 97 0.37 -7.78 -7.56
C ARG A 97 0.38 -6.88 -6.34
N TYR A 98 -0.09 -5.65 -6.51
CA TYR A 98 -0.27 -4.68 -5.46
C TYR A 98 -1.76 -4.45 -5.23
N THR A 99 -2.22 -4.65 -4.01
CA THR A 99 -3.59 -4.39 -3.61
C THR A 99 -3.66 -3.01 -2.96
N TRP A 100 -4.66 -2.21 -3.31
CA TRP A 100 -4.89 -0.93 -2.63
C TRP A 100 -5.38 -1.18 -1.21
N ASN A 101 -4.72 -0.57 -0.22
CA ASN A 101 -5.08 -0.74 1.20
C ASN A 101 -5.87 0.45 1.79
N GLY A 102 -6.19 1.46 0.99
CA GLY A 102 -6.84 2.70 1.43
C GLY A 102 -5.97 3.95 1.30
N SER A 103 -4.64 3.78 1.31
CA SER A 103 -3.67 4.89 1.19
C SER A 103 -2.50 4.61 0.25
N GLU A 104 -2.18 3.34 0.03
CA GLU A 104 -1.02 2.91 -0.77
C GLU A 104 -1.28 1.57 -1.46
N TRP A 105 -0.48 1.32 -2.51
CA TRP A 105 -0.42 0.05 -3.21
C TRP A 105 0.52 -0.90 -2.46
N ALA A 106 -0.01 -2.00 -1.93
CA ALA A 106 0.71 -2.91 -1.06
C ALA A 106 0.84 -4.31 -1.67
N THR A 107 2.02 -4.93 -1.53
CA THR A 107 2.24 -6.35 -1.84
C THR A 107 2.97 -7.04 -0.71
N THR A 108 2.74 -8.34 -0.56
CA THR A 108 3.45 -9.19 0.38
C THR A 108 3.77 -10.53 -0.26
N TYR A 109 4.96 -11.06 -0.01
CA TYR A 109 5.38 -12.34 -0.56
C TYR A 109 6.52 -12.97 0.25
N ASP A 110 6.54 -14.30 0.26
CA ASP A 110 7.65 -15.09 0.77
C ASP A 110 8.63 -15.41 -0.35
N TRP A 111 9.92 -15.44 -0.04
CA TRP A 111 11.00 -15.76 -0.97
C TRP A 111 12.26 -16.21 -0.21
N LEU A 112 13.31 -16.56 -0.96
CA LEU A 112 14.63 -16.86 -0.39
C LEU A 112 15.58 -15.69 -0.59
N TRP A 113 15.99 -15.04 0.49
CA TRP A 113 17.01 -14.00 0.51
C TRP A 113 18.39 -14.58 0.17
N ASP A 114 19.09 -13.98 -0.79
CA ASP A 114 20.49 -14.29 -1.10
C ASP A 114 21.39 -13.57 -0.09
N CYS A 115 21.85 -14.30 0.93
CA CYS A 115 22.74 -13.70 1.92
C CYS A 115 24.17 -13.61 1.38
N PHE A 116 24.60 -12.38 1.08
CA PHE A 116 25.97 -12.11 0.68
C PHE A 116 26.92 -12.20 1.89
N LEU A 117 27.85 -13.16 1.83
CA LEU A 117 28.84 -13.43 2.90
C LEU A 117 30.25 -12.91 2.56
N GLY A 118 30.39 -12.10 1.51
CA GLY A 118 31.68 -11.67 0.97
C GLY A 118 32.14 -12.52 -0.21
N ASP A 119 33.07 -11.99 -0.99
CA ASP A 119 33.56 -12.62 -2.21
C ASP A 119 34.17 -14.00 -1.93
N GLY A 120 33.90 -14.97 -2.83
CA GLY A 120 34.42 -16.34 -2.74
C GLY A 120 33.65 -17.26 -1.78
N ASN A 121 32.67 -16.76 -1.03
CA ASN A 121 31.80 -17.58 -0.19
C ASN A 121 30.65 -18.18 -0.99
N GLN A 122 30.15 -19.33 -0.54
CA GLN A 122 28.93 -19.92 -1.09
C GLN A 122 27.71 -19.05 -0.77
N LYS A 123 26.81 -18.92 -1.73
CA LYS A 123 25.50 -18.27 -1.52
C LYS A 123 24.74 -19.02 -0.44
N GLN A 124 24.25 -18.29 0.56
CA GLN A 124 23.38 -18.86 1.58
C GLN A 124 21.98 -18.28 1.46
N TRP A 125 21.04 -19.15 1.07
CA TRP A 125 19.63 -18.81 1.00
C TRP A 125 19.01 -18.80 2.40
N SER A 126 18.30 -17.73 2.72
CA SER A 126 17.58 -17.57 4.00
C SER A 126 16.11 -17.28 3.73
N LYS A 127 15.19 -17.86 4.50
CA LYS A 127 13.75 -17.62 4.32
C LYS A 127 13.41 -16.19 4.70
N ALA A 128 12.70 -15.50 3.83
CA ALA A 128 12.32 -14.12 4.04
C ALA A 128 10.88 -13.84 3.61
N THR A 129 10.25 -12.90 4.30
CA THR A 129 8.96 -12.31 3.92
C THR A 129 9.18 -10.84 3.63
N SER A 130 8.64 -10.38 2.51
CA SER A 130 8.74 -9.00 2.08
C SER A 130 7.38 -8.34 2.01
N TRP A 131 7.38 -7.03 2.26
CA TRP A 131 6.26 -6.13 2.05
C TRP A 131 6.75 -4.91 1.29
N ALA A 132 6.09 -4.56 0.19
CA ALA A 132 6.38 -3.31 -0.51
C ALA A 132 5.13 -2.45 -0.61
N PHE A 133 5.33 -1.15 -0.36
CA PHE A 133 4.29 -0.14 -0.30
C PHE A 133 4.66 1.02 -1.23
N TYR A 134 3.68 1.47 -2.02
CA TYR A 134 3.81 2.60 -2.93
C TYR A 134 2.63 3.55 -2.77
N ALA A 135 2.88 4.73 -2.21
CA ALA A 135 1.91 5.81 -2.08
C ALA A 135 1.98 6.72 -3.33
N PRO A 136 0.84 6.97 -4.02
CA PRO A 136 0.76 7.96 -5.09
C PRO A 136 1.13 9.37 -4.59
N GLN A 137 1.84 10.11 -5.43
CA GLN A 137 2.22 11.51 -5.22
C GLN A 137 1.40 12.43 -6.14
N ALA A 138 1.34 13.72 -5.82
CA ALA A 138 0.58 14.69 -6.62
C ALA A 138 1.13 14.89 -8.04
N ASP A 139 2.41 14.57 -8.25
CA ASP A 139 3.09 14.66 -9.56
C ASP A 139 2.94 13.39 -10.42
N GLY A 140 2.14 12.41 -9.96
CA GLY A 140 1.91 11.13 -10.65
C GLY A 140 2.99 10.07 -10.40
N THR A 141 4.06 10.41 -9.67
CA THR A 141 5.04 9.41 -9.20
C THR A 141 4.48 8.64 -8.01
N LEU A 142 5.16 7.55 -7.63
CA LEU A 142 4.91 6.84 -6.40
C LEU A 142 6.20 6.77 -5.57
N ARG A 143 6.03 6.75 -4.24
CA ARG A 143 7.11 6.62 -3.26
C ARG A 143 6.68 5.68 -2.15
N GLY A 144 7.62 5.00 -1.52
CA GLY A 144 7.31 4.23 -0.32
C GLY A 144 8.50 3.40 0.14
N THR A 145 8.20 2.20 0.65
CA THR A 145 9.22 1.33 1.26
C THR A 145 9.07 -0.12 0.82
N TRP A 146 10.20 -0.82 0.74
CA TRP A 146 10.29 -2.27 0.69
C TRP A 146 10.93 -2.75 2.00
N HIS A 147 10.13 -3.41 2.83
CA HIS A 147 10.54 -4.04 4.07
C HIS A 147 10.70 -5.54 3.84
N THR A 148 11.74 -6.13 4.43
CA THR A 148 11.97 -7.57 4.41
C THR A 148 12.41 -8.06 5.77
N ASP A 149 11.72 -9.07 6.28
CA ASP A 149 12.14 -9.84 7.44
C ASP A 149 12.79 -11.13 6.98
N ILE A 150 14.05 -11.33 7.39
CA ILE A 150 14.84 -12.53 7.13
C ILE A 150 14.82 -13.38 8.40
N SER A 151 14.15 -14.52 8.33
CA SER A 151 13.80 -15.33 9.51
C SER A 151 14.93 -16.22 10.03
N ASP A 152 15.88 -16.59 9.18
CA ASP A 152 16.96 -17.52 9.50
C ASP A 152 18.30 -17.12 8.86
N GLY A 153 19.32 -17.93 9.17
CA GLY A 153 20.65 -17.78 8.57
C GLY A 153 21.47 -16.58 9.06
N PRO A 154 22.66 -16.38 8.46
CA PRO A 154 23.59 -15.31 8.84
C PRO A 154 23.09 -13.91 8.52
N CYS A 155 22.13 -13.76 7.61
CA CYS A 155 21.49 -12.48 7.32
C CYS A 155 20.22 -12.23 8.14
N ARG A 156 19.90 -13.07 9.14
CA ARG A 156 18.69 -12.91 9.97
C ARG A 156 18.56 -11.48 10.50
N GLY A 157 17.34 -10.96 10.46
CA GLY A 157 16.98 -9.60 10.86
C GLY A 157 16.15 -8.92 9.79
N SER A 158 15.98 -7.61 9.92
CA SER A 158 15.17 -6.80 9.03
C SER A 158 16.02 -5.95 8.08
N VAL A 159 15.50 -5.73 6.88
CA VAL A 159 16.02 -4.80 5.87
C VAL A 159 14.87 -3.91 5.41
N VAL A 160 15.08 -2.60 5.38
CA VAL A 160 14.13 -1.62 4.84
C VAL A 160 14.83 -0.75 3.82
N MET A 161 14.24 -0.63 2.65
CA MET A 161 14.77 0.19 1.55
C MET A 161 13.69 1.12 1.02
N PRO A 162 13.99 2.41 0.79
CA PRO A 162 13.08 3.29 0.08
C PRO A 162 12.83 2.76 -1.35
N VAL A 163 11.64 3.00 -1.88
CA VAL A 163 11.29 2.67 -3.26
C VAL A 163 10.60 3.85 -3.95
N ALA A 164 10.73 3.91 -5.27
CA ALA A 164 10.08 4.88 -6.13
C ALA A 164 9.56 4.24 -7.42
N ALA A 165 8.53 4.83 -8.00
CA ALA A 165 8.10 4.58 -9.37
C ALA A 165 7.81 5.93 -10.04
N ALA A 166 8.32 6.15 -11.26
CA ALA A 166 8.13 7.38 -12.03
C ALA A 166 8.03 7.09 -13.52
#